data_AF-A0A7C3E0R1-F1
#
_entry.id   AF-A0A7C3E0R1-F1
#
_cell.length_a   1.000
_cell.length_b   1.000
_cell.length_c   1.000
_cell.angle_alpha   90.00
_cell.angle_beta   90.00
_cell.angle_gamma   90.00
#
_symmetry.space_group_name_H-M   'P 1'
#
loop_
_entity.id
_entity.type
_entity.pdbx_description
1 polymer ?
#
loop_
_entity_poly.entity_id
_entity_poly.type
_entity_poly.pdbx_seq_one_letter_code
_entity_poly.pdbx_strand_id
1 'polypeptide(L)'
;MLLARVEGNVTATRKHPSFAGWRLLICQPIARDGEPEAAPLVALDALGAGLHQRVILSSDGLAARRAVGDDRSPARWMIIGIVDEVTPGTTALEDATGSHPARPPAPPPPLQ
;
A
#
# COMPACT_ATOMS: atom_id res chain seq x y z
N MET A 1 -5.03 -4.86 -10.15
CA MET A 1 -4.13 -4.37 -9.09
C MET A 1 -4.73 -3.10 -8.50
N LEU A 2 -4.47 -2.77 -7.24
CA LEU A 2 -5.00 -1.59 -6.55
C LEU A 2 -3.88 -0.81 -5.85
N LEU A 3 -3.94 0.53 -5.89
CA LEU A 3 -3.15 1.37 -5.00
C LEU A 3 -3.81 1.37 -3.61
N ALA A 4 -3.01 1.15 -2.57
CA ALA A 4 -3.50 1.14 -1.20
C ALA A 4 -2.49 1.76 -0.24
N ARG A 5 -2.95 2.13 0.95
CA ARG A 5 -2.13 2.54 2.09
C ARG A 5 -2.23 1.53 3.20
N VAL A 6 -1.11 1.18 3.82
CA VAL A 6 -1.10 0.28 4.99
C VAL A 6 -1.63 1.04 6.21
N GLU A 7 -2.69 0.55 6.83
CA GLU A 7 -3.31 1.18 8.02
C GLU A 7 -3.08 0.38 9.31
N GLY A 8 -2.50 -0.82 9.20
CA GLY A 8 -2.18 -1.62 10.38
C GLY A 8 -1.91 -3.08 10.05
N ASN A 9 -1.85 -3.90 11.10
CA ASN A 9 -1.64 -5.33 11.01
C ASN A 9 -2.81 -6.12 11.58
N VAL A 10 -3.01 -7.33 11.06
CA VAL A 10 -3.96 -8.30 11.60
C VAL A 10 -3.19 -9.41 12.29
N THR A 11 -3.62 -9.74 13.51
CA THR A 11 -3.15 -10.94 14.22
C THR A 11 -4.32 -11.90 14.37
N ALA A 12 -4.11 -13.18 14.02
CA ALA A 12 -5.13 -14.21 14.13
C ALA A 12 -4.54 -15.49 14.73
N THR A 13 -5.08 -15.90 15.88
CA THR A 13 -4.68 -17.13 16.59
C THR A 13 -5.13 -18.38 15.83
N ARG A 14 -6.28 -18.32 15.16
CA ARG A 14 -6.78 -19.38 14.27
C ARG A 14 -6.90 -18.82 12.86
N LYS A 15 -6.17 -19.43 11.93
CA LYS A 15 -6.14 -19.08 10.51
C LYS A 15 -5.79 -20.32 9.69
N HIS A 16 -6.01 -20.26 8.39
CA HIS A 16 -5.63 -21.36 7.50
C HIS A 16 -4.13 -21.65 7.64
N PRO A 17 -3.68 -22.93 7.66
CA PRO A 17 -2.27 -23.27 7.87
C PRO A 17 -1.30 -22.59 6.89
N SER A 18 -1.73 -22.36 5.64
CA SER A 18 -0.94 -21.64 4.63
C SER A 18 -0.61 -20.18 5.01
N PHE A 19 -1.29 -19.59 6.00
CA PHE A 19 -1.00 -18.24 6.49
C PHE A 19 -0.04 -18.23 7.70
N ALA A 20 0.49 -19.39 8.10
CA ALA A 20 1.53 -19.47 9.12
C ALA A 20 2.80 -18.74 8.65
N GLY A 21 3.42 -17.95 9.54
CA GLY A 21 4.62 -17.16 9.22
C GLY A 21 4.39 -15.90 8.37
N TRP A 22 3.23 -15.75 7.73
CA TRP A 22 2.92 -14.58 6.92
C TRP A 22 2.49 -13.36 7.74
N ARG A 23 2.97 -12.18 7.32
CA ARG A 23 2.44 -10.89 7.77
C ARG A 23 1.10 -10.63 7.06
N LEU A 24 0.10 -10.24 7.84
CA LEU A 24 -1.23 -9.86 7.35
C LEU A 24 -1.41 -8.39 7.65
N LEU A 25 -1.56 -7.56 6.62
CA LEU A 25 -1.70 -6.11 6.77
C LEU A 25 -3.11 -5.66 6.37
N ILE A 26 -3.64 -4.68 7.09
CA ILE A 26 -4.84 -3.94 6.69
C ILE A 26 -4.39 -2.89 5.69
N CYS A 27 -4.91 -2.96 4.48
CA CYS A 27 -4.59 -2.06 3.39
C CYS A 27 -5.87 -1.35 2.95
N GLN A 28 -5.91 -0.03 3.06
CA GLN A 28 -6.99 0.82 2.59
C GLN A 28 -6.75 1.15 1.11
N PRO A 29 -7.59 0.68 0.16
CA PRO A 29 -7.51 1.15 -1.22
C PRO A 29 -7.71 2.66 -1.27
N ILE A 30 -6.87 3.35 -2.02
CA ILE A 30 -6.88 4.81 -2.13
C ILE A 30 -6.89 5.25 -3.60
N ALA A 31 -7.55 6.37 -3.85
CA ALA A 31 -7.46 7.09 -5.11
C ALA A 31 -6.10 7.79 -5.25
N ARG A 32 -5.85 8.41 -6.42
CA ARG A 32 -4.58 9.10 -6.71
C ARG A 32 -4.28 10.28 -5.77
N ASP A 33 -5.32 10.92 -5.27
CA ASP A 33 -5.25 12.02 -4.30
C ASP A 33 -5.00 11.54 -2.85
N GLY A 34 -5.02 10.22 -2.62
CA GLY A 34 -4.77 9.60 -1.32
C GLY A 34 -6.04 9.35 -0.49
N GLU A 35 -7.21 9.72 -1.01
CA GLU A 35 -8.49 9.52 -0.33
C GLU A 35 -8.94 8.05 -0.41
N PRO A 36 -9.58 7.50 0.65
CA PRO A 36 -10.13 6.15 0.64
C PRO A 36 -11.17 5.94 -0.48
N GLU A 37 -10.97 4.92 -1.32
CA GLU A 37 -11.87 4.65 -2.46
C GLU A 37 -12.76 3.40 -2.27
N ALA A 38 -12.37 2.46 -1.40
CA ALA A 38 -13.10 1.22 -1.17
C ALA A 38 -12.96 0.72 0.28
N ALA A 39 -13.59 -0.42 0.61
CA ALA A 39 -13.42 -1.04 1.92
C ALA A 39 -11.97 -1.52 2.14
N PRO A 40 -11.45 -1.47 3.38
CA PRO A 40 -10.15 -2.04 3.71
C PRO A 40 -10.05 -3.53 3.36
N LEU A 41 -8.87 -3.93 2.88
CA LEU A 41 -8.56 -5.30 2.50
C LEU A 41 -7.45 -5.84 3.40
N VAL A 42 -7.49 -7.15 3.69
CA VAL A 42 -6.36 -7.83 4.34
C VAL A 42 -5.47 -8.44 3.27
N ALA A 43 -4.21 -8.04 3.22
CA ALA A 43 -3.24 -8.52 2.25
C ALA A 43 -2.07 -9.26 2.92
N LEU A 44 -1.57 -10.29 2.23
CA LEU A 44 -0.31 -10.95 2.57
C LEU A 44 0.86 -10.03 2.20
N ASP A 45 1.83 -9.90 3.10
CA ASP A 45 3.02 -9.09 2.89
C ASP A 45 4.30 -9.93 2.98
N ALA A 46 5.04 -10.00 1.86
CA ALA A 46 6.39 -10.56 1.79
C ALA A 46 7.48 -9.46 1.72
N LEU A 47 7.10 -8.21 1.48
CA LEU A 47 8.03 -7.13 1.12
C LEU A 47 8.46 -6.29 2.32
N GLY A 48 7.79 -6.44 3.46
CA GLY A 48 8.18 -5.69 4.65
C GLY A 48 7.50 -4.33 4.73
N ALA A 49 6.30 -4.16 4.16
CA ALA A 49 5.61 -2.88 4.16
C ALA A 49 5.37 -2.34 5.58
N GLY A 50 5.61 -1.04 5.75
CA GLY A 50 5.46 -0.28 6.98
C GLY A 50 4.09 0.42 7.07
N LEU A 51 3.76 0.90 8.27
CA LEU A 51 2.54 1.67 8.50
C LEU A 51 2.54 2.96 7.67
N HIS A 52 1.39 3.29 7.08
CA HIS A 52 1.14 4.43 6.19
C HIS A 52 1.92 4.43 4.86
N GLN A 53 2.71 3.41 4.56
CA GLN A 53 3.31 3.27 3.23
C GLN A 53 2.24 2.98 2.18
N ARG A 54 2.47 3.53 0.98
CA ARG A 54 1.69 3.23 -0.21
C ARG A 54 2.20 1.94 -0.82
N VAL A 55 1.28 1.07 -1.23
CA VAL A 55 1.56 -0.27 -1.73
C VAL A 55 0.66 -0.61 -2.92
N ILE A 56 1.11 -1.55 -3.74
CA ILE A 56 0.30 -2.12 -4.83
C ILE A 56 -0.19 -3.50 -4.39
N LEU A 57 -1.52 -3.68 -4.42
CA LEU A 57 -2.17 -4.94 -4.14
C LEU A 57 -2.50 -5.69 -5.43
N SER A 58 -2.27 -7.01 -5.44
CA SER A 58 -2.80 -7.91 -6.47
C SER A 58 -3.91 -8.80 -5.91
N SER A 59 -4.95 -9.03 -6.71
CA SER A 59 -6.03 -9.99 -6.46
C SER A 59 -5.85 -11.33 -7.17
N ASP A 60 -4.69 -11.54 -7.82
CA ASP A 60 -4.40 -12.79 -8.51
C ASP A 60 -4.26 -13.93 -7.49
N GLY A 61 -5.34 -14.70 -7.36
CA GLY A 61 -5.42 -15.83 -6.44
C GLY A 61 -4.46 -16.96 -6.80
N LEU A 62 -4.11 -17.16 -8.08
CA LEU A 62 -3.15 -18.20 -8.46
C LEU A 62 -1.76 -17.80 -7.99
N ALA A 63 -1.34 -16.55 -8.22
CA ALA A 63 -0.08 -16.04 -7.70
C ALA A 63 -0.03 -16.08 -6.17
N ALA A 64 -1.11 -15.67 -5.49
CA ALA A 64 -1.20 -15.69 -4.04
C ALA A 64 -1.10 -17.11 -3.45
N ARG A 65 -1.76 -18.10 -4.07
CA ARG A 65 -1.68 -19.53 -3.68
C ARG A 65 -0.29 -20.12 -3.88
N ARG A 66 0.35 -19.82 -5.02
CA ARG A 66 1.73 -20.22 -5.28
C ARG A 66 2.69 -19.64 -4.26
N ALA A 67 2.53 -18.36 -3.90
CA ALA A 67 3.38 -17.70 -2.93
C ALA A 67 3.30 -18.34 -1.53
N VAL A 68 2.11 -18.78 -1.10
CA VAL A 68 1.95 -19.50 0.18
C VAL A 68 2.21 -21.01 0.08
N GLY A 69 2.56 -21.53 -1.11
CA GLY A 69 2.87 -22.95 -1.33
C GLY A 69 1.68 -23.90 -1.21
N ASP A 70 0.44 -23.43 -1.40
CA ASP A 70 -0.76 -24.25 -1.26
C ASP A 70 -1.85 -23.84 -2.25
N ASP A 71 -2.13 -24.71 -3.22
CA ASP A 71 -3.13 -24.52 -4.28
C ASP A 71 -4.58 -24.45 -3.77
N ARG A 72 -4.84 -24.93 -2.55
CA ARG A 72 -6.15 -24.86 -1.89
C ARG A 72 -6.27 -23.68 -0.93
N SER A 73 -5.21 -22.90 -0.77
CA SER A 73 -5.21 -21.76 0.13
C SER A 73 -6.30 -20.74 -0.22
N PRO A 74 -6.95 -20.14 0.79
CA PRO A 74 -7.88 -19.02 0.60
C PRO A 74 -7.17 -17.68 0.29
N ALA A 75 -5.85 -17.67 0.08
CA ALA A 75 -5.09 -16.49 -0.28
C ALA A 75 -5.67 -15.79 -1.52
N ARG A 76 -5.82 -14.46 -1.46
CA ARG A 76 -6.33 -13.66 -2.58
C ARG A 76 -5.57 -12.34 -2.76
N TRP A 77 -5.44 -11.57 -1.68
CA TRP A 77 -4.79 -10.27 -1.72
C TRP A 77 -3.35 -10.38 -1.25
N MET A 78 -2.43 -9.80 -2.03
CA MET A 78 -1.01 -9.77 -1.74
C MET A 78 -0.43 -8.41 -2.10
N ILE A 79 0.45 -7.91 -1.25
CA ILE A 79 1.31 -6.77 -1.56
C ILE A 79 2.37 -7.24 -2.54
N ILE A 80 2.38 -6.67 -3.74
CA ILE A 80 3.32 -7.00 -4.82
C ILE A 80 4.33 -5.88 -5.09
N GLY A 81 4.18 -4.72 -4.45
CA GLY A 81 5.12 -3.61 -4.55
C GLY A 81 4.88 -2.58 -3.45
N ILE A 82 5.96 -1.93 -3.02
CA ILE A 82 5.92 -0.73 -2.18
C ILE A 82 6.15 0.45 -3.13
N VAL A 83 5.32 1.48 -3.01
CA VAL A 83 5.38 2.67 -3.86
C VAL A 83 6.40 3.61 -3.26
N ASP A 84 7.46 3.90 -4.02
CA ASP A 84 8.46 4.89 -3.65
C ASP A 84 7.83 6.30 -3.60
N GLU A 85 8.37 7.13 -2.72
CA GLU A 85 8.02 8.55 -2.71
C GLU A 85 8.61 9.24 -3.93
N VAL A 86 7.76 9.89 -4.71
CA VAL A 86 8.23 10.72 -5.83
C VAL A 86 8.90 11.95 -5.23
N THR A 87 10.22 12.02 -5.37
CA THR A 87 10.97 13.26 -5.08
C THR A 87 10.63 14.27 -6.17
N PRO A 88 10.33 15.54 -5.83
CA PRO A 88 10.17 16.60 -6.84
C PRO A 88 11.43 16.65 -7.72
N GLY A 89 11.29 16.31 -9.00
CA GLY A 89 12.39 16.25 -9.97
C GLY A 89 12.72 14.85 -10.53
N THR A 90 12.15 13.77 -9.98
CA THR A 90 12.21 12.44 -10.59
C THR A 90 10.92 12.18 -11.36
N THR A 91 10.89 12.56 -12.63
CA THR A 91 9.76 12.33 -13.53
C THR A 91 9.59 10.84 -13.80
N ALA A 92 8.48 10.27 -13.36
CA ALA A 92 7.88 9.13 -14.02
C ALA A 92 6.40 9.44 -14.22
N LEU A 93 6.10 9.98 -15.41
CA LEU A 93 4.78 10.09 -16.02
C LEU A 93 3.90 11.25 -15.48
N GLU A 94 4.11 12.44 -16.08
CA GLU A 94 3.10 13.47 -16.40
C GLU A 94 2.25 13.97 -15.20
N ASP A 95 2.52 15.14 -14.60
CA ASP A 95 2.39 16.47 -15.23
C ASP A 95 1.39 16.54 -16.39
N ALA A 96 0.22 15.92 -16.22
CA ALA A 96 -0.96 16.20 -17.03
C ALA A 96 -2.08 16.73 -16.14
N THR A 97 -2.23 18.05 -16.16
CA THR A 97 -3.41 18.82 -15.73
C THR A 97 -3.76 18.85 -14.24
N GLY A 98 -3.19 19.83 -13.54
CA GLY A 98 -3.71 20.30 -12.26
C GLY A 98 -2.81 21.36 -11.64
N SER A 99 -2.99 22.63 -12.00
CA SER A 99 -2.30 23.75 -11.38
C SER A 99 -2.58 23.79 -9.87
N HIS A 100 -1.57 23.53 -9.04
CA HIS A 100 -1.62 23.87 -7.63
C HIS A 100 -0.81 25.16 -7.40
N PRO A 101 -1.38 26.22 -6.81
CA PRO A 101 -0.63 27.44 -6.58
C PRO A 101 0.50 27.16 -5.57
N ALA A 102 1.67 27.74 -5.83
CA ALA A 102 2.83 27.66 -4.96
C ALA A 102 2.45 28.11 -3.54
N ARG A 103 2.79 27.29 -2.53
CA ARG A 103 2.67 27.66 -1.12
C ARG A 103 3.52 28.92 -0.87
N PRO A 104 3.01 29.98 -0.24
CA PRO A 104 3.80 31.17 0.05
C PRO A 104 4.97 30.81 0.98
N PRO A 105 6.14 31.48 0.83
CA PRO A 105 7.29 31.22 1.69
C PRO A 105 6.95 31.49 3.15
N ALA A 106 7.52 30.67 4.04
CA ALA A 106 7.37 30.84 5.48
C ALA A 106 7.87 32.23 5.92
N PRO A 107 7.21 32.88 6.89
CA PRO A 107 7.67 34.17 7.40
C PRO A 107 9.07 34.03 8.03
N PRO A 108 9.92 35.06 7.92
CA PRO A 108 11.26 35.02 8.50
C PRO A 108 11.17 34.88 10.03
N PRO A 109 12.14 34.17 10.66
CA PRO A 109 12.18 34.03 12.11
C PRO A 109 12.33 35.40 12.79
N PRO A 110 11.80 35.57 14.02
CA PRO A 110 11.93 36.82 14.75
C PRO A 110 13.41 37.11 15.05
N LEU A 111 13.81 38.37 14.82
CA LEU A 111 15.14 38.87 15.15
C LEU A 111 15.32 38.82 16.68
N GLN A 112 16.33 38.08 17.14
CA GLN A 112 16.93 38.28 18.46
C GLN A 112 18.11 39.24 18.33
#